data_AF-A0A1M6ED55-F1
#
_entry.id   AF-A0A1M6ED55-F1
#
_cell.length_a   1.000
_cell.length_b   1.000
_cell.length_c   1.000
_cell.angle_alpha   90.00
_cell.angle_beta   90.00
_cell.angle_gamma   90.00
#
_symmetry.space_group_name_H-M   'P 1'
#
loop_
_entity.id
_entity.type
_entity.pdbx_description
1 polymer ?
#
loop_
_entity_poly.entity_id
_entity_poly.type
_entity_poly.pdbx_seq_one_letter_code
_entity_poly.pdbx_strand_id
1 'polypeptide(L)'
;MMSRLAAAALVAVQIAALPQGAAAQSHQAPDSLYSGQWFTTPDGCSYSRAQAPGYLPTWHLIVNPHHIGQPAPHRGCPAMPRSAR
;
A
#
# COMPACT_ATOMS: atom_id res chain seq x y z
N MET A 1 54.57 43.06 11.55
CA MET A 1 53.93 41.97 12.32
C MET A 1 52.84 41.36 11.44
N MET A 2 53.06 40.17 10.89
CA MET A 2 52.13 39.49 9.97
C MET A 2 50.96 38.85 10.74
N SER A 3 49.72 39.23 10.40
CA SER A 3 48.50 38.61 10.94
C SER A 3 48.16 37.35 10.14
N ARG A 4 47.95 36.22 10.81
CA ARG A 4 47.67 34.91 10.21
C ARG A 4 46.15 34.71 10.09
N LEU A 5 45.67 34.50 8.87
CA LEU A 5 44.30 34.02 8.61
C LEU A 5 44.27 32.50 8.79
N ALA A 6 43.38 32.00 9.65
CA ALA A 6 43.10 30.57 9.78
C ALA A 6 41.82 30.24 9.01
N ALA A 7 41.91 29.36 8.01
CA ALA A 7 40.77 28.86 7.27
C ALA A 7 40.23 27.59 7.96
N ALA A 8 38.99 27.63 8.43
CA ALA A 8 38.29 26.46 8.97
C ALA A 8 37.67 25.67 7.81
N ALA A 9 38.15 24.45 7.56
CA ALA A 9 37.59 23.56 6.54
C ALA A 9 36.34 22.87 7.10
N LEU A 10 35.17 23.17 6.53
CA LEU A 10 33.92 22.47 6.79
C LEU A 10 33.93 21.12 6.05
N VAL A 11 33.93 20.02 6.81
CA VAL A 11 33.74 18.66 6.27
C VAL A 11 32.24 18.40 6.16
N ALA A 12 31.71 18.35 4.95
CA ALA A 12 30.32 17.96 4.70
C ALA A 12 30.19 16.43 4.72
N VAL A 13 29.41 15.90 5.65
CA VAL A 13 29.06 14.48 5.72
C VAL A 13 27.98 14.21 4.67
N GLN A 14 28.32 13.45 3.63
CA GLN A 14 27.38 13.06 2.59
C GLN A 14 26.67 11.77 3.00
N ILE A 15 25.39 11.88 3.36
CA ILE A 15 24.54 10.73 3.67
C ILE A 15 23.99 10.21 2.33
N ALA A 16 24.49 9.08 1.86
CA ALA A 16 23.95 8.43 0.67
C ALA A 16 22.55 7.88 0.98
N ALA A 17 21.52 8.46 0.36
CA ALA A 17 20.17 7.93 0.41
C ALA A 17 20.11 6.61 -0.39
N LEU A 18 19.77 5.51 0.26
CA LEU A 18 19.47 4.25 -0.41
C LEU A 18 18.17 4.40 -1.22
N PRO A 19 18.06 3.78 -2.41
CA PRO A 19 16.80 3.73 -3.13
C PRO A 19 15.78 2.99 -2.25
N GLN A 20 14.73 3.70 -1.86
CA GLN A 20 13.56 3.13 -1.21
C GLN A 20 12.91 2.20 -2.24
N GLY A 21 13.24 0.91 -2.17
CA GLY A 21 12.50 -0.11 -2.91
C GLY A 21 11.03 0.08 -2.59
N ALA A 22 10.19 0.23 -3.62
CA ALA A 22 8.75 0.41 -3.45
C ALA A 22 8.25 -0.69 -2.52
N ALA A 23 7.88 -0.31 -1.30
CA ALA A 23 7.26 -1.23 -0.37
C ALA A 23 6.00 -1.73 -1.09
N ALA A 24 5.97 -3.02 -1.43
CA ALA A 24 4.79 -3.61 -2.02
C ALA A 24 3.61 -3.29 -1.11
N GLN A 25 2.69 -2.43 -1.57
CA GLN A 25 1.52 -2.04 -0.80
C GLN A 25 0.80 -3.34 -0.44
N SER A 26 0.83 -3.68 0.84
CA SER A 26 0.13 -4.85 1.34
C SER A 26 -1.34 -4.60 1.11
N HIS A 27 -1.93 -5.35 0.17
CA HIS A 27 -3.37 -5.37 -0.01
C HIS A 27 -3.96 -6.00 1.24
N GLN A 28 -4.32 -5.14 2.19
CA GLN A 28 -5.02 -5.51 3.38
C GLN A 28 -6.52 -5.37 3.11
N ALA A 29 -7.27 -6.36 3.55
CA ALA A 29 -8.70 -6.24 3.72
C ALA A 29 -9.01 -5.02 4.60
N PRO A 30 -10.20 -4.43 4.47
CA PRO A 30 -10.66 -3.43 5.42
C PRO A 30 -10.75 -4.03 6.83
N ASP A 31 -10.84 -3.15 7.83
CA ASP A 31 -10.99 -3.57 9.22
C ASP A 31 -12.26 -4.43 9.44
N SER A 32 -12.35 -5.08 10.60
CA SER A 32 -13.47 -5.96 10.93
C SER A 32 -14.81 -5.26 11.11
N LEU A 33 -14.83 -3.93 11.26
CA LEU A 33 -16.05 -3.13 11.41
C LEU A 33 -16.64 -2.77 10.04
N TYR A 34 -15.86 -2.89 8.97
CA TYR A 34 -16.34 -2.69 7.61
C TYR A 34 -17.40 -3.73 7.22
N SER A 35 -18.62 -3.25 6.98
CA SER A 35 -19.79 -4.08 6.67
C SER A 35 -20.23 -4.03 5.20
N GLY A 36 -19.53 -3.26 4.36
CA GLY A 36 -19.86 -3.11 2.94
C GLY A 36 -19.72 -4.41 2.15
N GLN A 37 -20.50 -4.54 1.06
CA GLN A 37 -20.42 -5.69 0.16
C GLN A 37 -19.19 -5.64 -0.76
N TRP A 38 -18.68 -4.43 -1.03
CA TRP A 38 -17.53 -4.19 -1.90
C TRP A 38 -16.58 -3.20 -1.25
N PHE A 39 -15.27 -3.36 -1.45
CA PHE A 39 -14.29 -2.31 -1.16
C PHE A 39 -13.29 -2.20 -2.31
N THR A 40 -12.67 -1.02 -2.45
CA THR A 40 -11.62 -0.78 -3.45
C THR A 40 -10.40 -0.20 -2.75
N THR A 41 -9.24 -0.79 -2.99
CA THR A 41 -7.97 -0.30 -2.45
C THR A 41 -7.53 0.98 -3.16
N PRO A 42 -6.64 1.79 -2.56
CA PRO A 42 -6.13 3.01 -3.20
C PRO A 42 -5.43 2.80 -4.55
N ASP A 43 -4.88 1.61 -4.80
CA ASP A 43 -4.26 1.23 -6.09
C ASP A 43 -5.24 0.66 -7.12
N GLY A 44 -6.54 0.60 -6.79
CA GLY A 44 -7.61 0.32 -7.75
C GLY A 44 -8.03 -1.14 -7.85
N CYS A 45 -7.69 -1.98 -6.87
CA CYS A 45 -8.19 -3.35 -6.80
C CYS A 45 -9.51 -3.41 -6.03
N SER A 46 -10.59 -3.85 -6.69
CA SER A 46 -11.91 -3.99 -6.09
C SER A 46 -12.22 -5.43 -5.68
N TYR A 47 -12.84 -5.60 -4.52
CA TYR A 47 -13.09 -6.89 -3.89
C TYR A 47 -14.54 -7.03 -3.43
N SER A 48 -15.07 -8.26 -3.45
CA SER A 48 -16.38 -8.62 -2.91
C SER A 48 -16.26 -9.38 -1.58
N ARG A 49 -17.17 -9.08 -0.64
CA ARG A 49 -17.27 -9.76 0.65
C ARG A 49 -17.97 -11.11 0.49
N ALA A 50 -17.41 -12.15 1.10
CA ALA A 50 -18.06 -13.45 1.25
C ALA A 50 -17.93 -13.95 2.68
N GLN A 51 -19.01 -14.54 3.21
CA GLN A 51 -19.01 -15.13 4.55
C GLN A 51 -19.93 -16.35 4.58
N ALA A 52 -19.41 -17.48 5.04
CA ALA A 52 -20.20 -18.65 5.38
C ALA A 52 -20.57 -18.60 6.88
N PRO A 53 -21.73 -19.15 7.30
CA PRO A 53 -22.07 -19.26 8.72
C PRO A 53 -20.97 -19.98 9.51
N GLY A 54 -20.55 -19.38 10.63
CA GLY A 54 -19.47 -19.92 11.48
C GLY A 54 -18.04 -19.56 11.04
N TYR A 55 -17.87 -18.85 9.93
CA TYR A 55 -16.55 -18.42 9.43
C TYR A 55 -16.41 -16.90 9.43
N LEU A 56 -15.16 -16.42 9.49
CA LEU A 56 -14.84 -15.01 9.33
C LEU A 56 -15.11 -14.56 7.88
N PRO A 57 -15.46 -13.28 7.67
CA PRO A 57 -15.56 -12.72 6.33
C PRO A 57 -14.23 -12.81 5.57
N THR A 58 -14.33 -13.08 4.28
CA THR A 58 -13.23 -13.12 3.33
C THR A 58 -13.52 -12.20 2.16
N TRP A 59 -12.47 -11.85 1.43
CA TRP A 59 -12.53 -10.85 0.36
C TRP A 59 -11.92 -11.41 -0.92
N HIS A 60 -12.60 -11.22 -2.04
CA HIS A 60 -12.24 -11.85 -3.31
C HIS A 60 -12.20 -10.82 -4.43
N LEU A 61 -11.14 -10.86 -5.25
CA LEU A 61 -10.94 -9.93 -6.35
C LEU A 61 -12.10 -10.00 -7.35
N ILE A 62 -12.63 -8.85 -7.73
CA ILE A 62 -13.65 -8.74 -8.76
C ILE A 62 -12.94 -8.49 -10.10
N VAL A 63 -12.97 -9.48 -10.99
CA VAL A 63 -12.29 -9.40 -12.30
C VAL A 63 -12.96 -8.40 -13.26
N ASN A 64 -14.28 -8.19 -13.11
CA ASN A 64 -15.05 -7.27 -13.94
C ASN A 64 -16.00 -6.39 -13.09
N PRO A 65 -15.49 -5.33 -12.43
CA PRO A 65 -16.24 -4.56 -11.46
C PRO A 65 -17.02 -3.38 -12.10
N HIS A 66 -17.33 -3.43 -13.40
CA HIS A 66 -18.08 -2.36 -14.07
C HIS A 66 -19.47 -2.10 -13.44
N HIS A 67 -20.10 -3.13 -12.86
CA HIS A 67 -21.38 -3.00 -12.15
C HIS A 67 -21.30 -2.19 -10.85
N ILE A 68 -20.09 -1.96 -10.31
CA ILE A 68 -19.83 -1.09 -9.16
C ILE A 68 -19.09 0.21 -9.56
N GLY A 69 -19.01 0.50 -10.87
CA GLY A 69 -18.38 1.72 -11.38
C GLY A 69 -16.85 1.75 -11.30
N GLN A 70 -16.19 0.59 -11.14
CA GLN A 70 -14.73 0.50 -11.03
C GLN A 70 -14.10 -0.09 -12.31
N PRO A 71 -12.82 0.23 -12.59
CA PRO A 71 -12.08 -0.34 -13.72
C PRO A 71 -11.69 -1.80 -13.48
N ALA A 72 -11.30 -2.51 -14.55
CA ALA A 72 -10.74 -3.85 -14.43
C ALA A 72 -9.44 -3.85 -13.60
N PRO A 73 -9.16 -4.89 -12.81
CA PRO A 73 -7.97 -4.95 -11.96
C PRO A 73 -6.69 -5.06 -12.79
N HIS A 74 -5.62 -4.45 -12.29
CA HIS A 74 -4.29 -4.60 -12.87
C HIS A 74 -3.61 -5.90 -12.39
N ARG A 75 -2.49 -6.27 -13.04
CA ARG A 75 -1.73 -7.51 -12.77
C ARG A 75 -1.26 -7.67 -11.32
N GLY A 76 -1.19 -6.59 -10.56
CA GLY A 76 -0.70 -6.57 -9.18
C GLY A 76 -1.78 -6.90 -8.14
N CYS A 77 -3.05 -6.95 -8.53
CA CYS A 77 -4.14 -7.24 -7.61
C CYS A 77 -4.09 -8.70 -7.16
N PRO A 78 -3.88 -9.00 -5.87
CA PRO A 78 -4.00 -10.36 -5.37
C PRO A 78 -5.45 -10.83 -5.43
N ALA A 79 -5.66 -12.11 -5.72
CA ALA A 79 -6.98 -12.73 -5.75
C ALA A 79 -7.71 -12.63 -4.39
N MET A 80 -6.95 -12.69 -3.29
CA MET A 80 -7.43 -12.49 -1.94
C MET A 80 -6.45 -11.59 -1.19
N PRO A 81 -6.90 -10.45 -0.64
CA PRO A 81 -6.06 -9.58 0.17
C PRO A 81 -5.84 -10.23 1.54
N ARG A 82 -4.78 -9.82 2.23
CA ARG A 82 -4.49 -10.31 3.59
C ARG A 82 -5.54 -9.74 4.55
N SER A 83 -6.01 -10.53 5.51
CA SER A 83 -6.90 -10.01 6.55
C SER A 83 -6.26 -8.81 7.27
N ALA A 84 -7.07 -7.78 7.58
CA ALA A 84 -6.67 -6.75 8.52
C ALA A 84 -6.32 -7.44 9.85
N ARG A 85 -5.17 -7.06 10.41
CA ARG A 85 -4.68 -7.62 11.66
C ARG A 85 -5.25 -6.84 12.83
#